data_AF-A0A382IBY1-F1
#
_entry.id   AF-A0A382IBY1-F1
#
_cell.length_a   1.000
_cell.length_b   1.000
_cell.length_c   1.000
_cell.angle_alpha   90.00
_cell.angle_beta   90.00
_cell.angle_gamma   90.00
#
_symmetry.space_group_name_H-M   'P 1'
#
loop_
_entity.id
_entity.type
_entity.pdbx_description
1 polymer ?
#
loop_
_entity_poly.entity_id
_entity_poly.type
_entity_poly.pdbx_seq_one_letter_code
_entity_poly.pdbx_strand_id
1 'polypeptide(L)'
;LKKISTYTNFNEKVKDLKPNIRKFFIGAQKKGKTTICYGAPAKGNTLLNYCGITNDLIEFTVDISPHKQGLYLPGTHIPIYSPEYIKKVKPDYIVILPWNLKDEIMEQLSFIRKWKGKFVIPIPNMRVV
;
A
#
# COMPACT_ATOMS: atom_id res chain seq x y z
N LEU A 1 14.28 -1.72 25.80
CA LEU A 1 14.49 -0.40 25.18
C LEU A 1 15.05 0.59 26.20
N LYS A 2 16.35 0.52 26.56
CA LYS A 2 16.97 1.39 27.59
C LYS A 2 18.11 2.28 27.06
N LYS A 3 18.54 2.11 25.81
CA LYS A 3 19.62 2.90 25.20
C LYS A 3 19.02 3.90 24.21
N ILE A 4 19.41 5.16 24.29
CA ILE A 4 18.95 6.21 23.37
C ILE A 4 19.26 5.87 21.90
N SER A 5 20.40 5.20 21.67
CA SER A 5 20.82 4.74 20.35
C SER A 5 19.84 3.77 19.69
N THR A 6 19.01 3.07 20.46
CA THR A 6 17.97 2.21 19.89
C THR A 6 16.88 3.03 19.18
N TYR A 7 16.50 4.17 19.74
CA TYR A 7 15.49 5.05 19.15
C TYR A 7 16.04 5.83 17.96
N THR A 8 17.28 6.31 18.03
CA THR A 8 17.92 7.00 16.90
C THR A 8 18.14 6.06 15.72
N ASN A 9 18.59 4.82 15.96
CA ASN A 9 18.77 3.83 14.88
C ASN A 9 17.43 3.42 14.24
N PHE A 10 16.34 3.36 15.02
CA PHE A 10 15.02 3.14 14.46
C PHE A 10 14.58 4.33 13.59
N ASN A 11 14.83 5.56 14.03
CA ASN A 11 14.52 6.76 13.25
C ASN A 11 15.24 6.77 11.89
N GLU A 12 16.53 6.39 11.86
CA GLU A 12 17.27 6.29 10.59
C GLU A 12 16.65 5.23 9.66
N LYS A 13 16.26 4.06 10.19
CA LYS A 13 15.53 3.05 9.38
C LYS A 13 14.21 3.58 8.81
N VAL A 14 13.48 4.39 9.58
CA VAL A 14 12.23 5.01 9.10
C VAL A 14 12.51 6.05 8.02
N LYS A 15 13.57 6.86 8.17
CA LYS A 15 14.00 7.83 7.16
C LYS A 15 14.39 7.15 5.85
N ASP A 16 15.07 6.01 5.91
CA ASP A 16 15.47 5.22 4.74
C ASP A 16 14.29 4.54 4.05
N LEU A 17 13.24 4.20 4.80
CA LEU A 17 12.05 3.56 4.26
C LEU A 17 11.25 4.50 3.34
N LYS A 18 11.12 5.78 3.71
CA LYS A 18 10.38 6.79 2.94
C LYS A 18 10.82 6.90 1.46
N PRO A 19 12.11 7.12 1.13
CA PRO A 19 12.54 7.21 -0.26
C PRO A 19 12.36 5.87 -0.99
N ASN A 20 12.51 4.73 -0.32
CA ASN A 20 12.30 3.41 -0.93
C ASN A 20 10.84 3.19 -1.34
N ILE A 21 9.89 3.57 -0.49
CA ILE A 21 8.46 3.50 -0.81
C ILE A 21 8.13 4.45 -1.98
N ARG A 22 8.59 5.71 -1.92
CA ARG A 22 8.38 6.67 -3.02
C ARG A 22 8.96 6.18 -4.34
N LYS A 23 10.18 5.63 -4.31
CA LYS A 23 10.88 5.09 -5.49
C LYS A 23 10.09 3.97 -6.15
N PHE A 24 9.44 3.11 -5.36
CA PHE A 24 8.56 2.08 -5.90
C PHE A 24 7.39 2.68 -6.67
N PHE A 25 6.59 3.55 -6.04
CA PHE A 25 5.39 4.12 -6.67
C PHE A 25 5.71 4.92 -7.93
N ILE A 26 6.71 5.82 -7.86
CA ILE A 26 7.19 6.59 -9.02
C ILE A 26 7.72 5.66 -10.11
N GLY A 27 8.45 4.61 -9.73
CA GLY A 27 8.98 3.63 -10.67
C GLY A 27 7.89 2.81 -11.36
N ALA A 28 6.81 2.47 -10.65
CA ALA A 28 5.66 1.78 -11.23
C ALA A 28 4.91 2.69 -12.21
N GLN A 29 4.63 3.93 -11.81
CA GLN A 29 3.97 4.93 -12.67
C GLN A 29 4.77 5.19 -13.95
N LYS A 30 6.09 5.41 -13.86
CA LYS A 30 6.97 5.61 -15.04
C LYS A 30 6.98 4.42 -16.01
N LYS A 31 6.67 3.22 -15.53
CA LYS A 31 6.57 2.01 -16.34
C LYS A 31 5.15 1.78 -16.88
N GLY A 32 4.23 2.72 -16.67
CA GLY A 32 2.82 2.58 -17.03
C GLY A 32 2.13 1.45 -16.28
N LYS A 33 2.58 1.14 -15.04
CA LYS A 33 2.04 0.04 -14.24
C LYS A 33 0.93 0.54 -13.33
N THR A 34 -0.25 -0.09 -13.44
CA THR A 34 -1.39 0.24 -12.58
C THR A 34 -1.13 -0.28 -11.17
N THR A 35 -1.09 0.64 -10.21
CA THR A 35 -0.82 0.35 -8.80
C THR A 35 -1.98 0.81 -7.95
N ILE A 36 -2.52 -0.12 -7.15
CA ILE A 36 -3.58 0.17 -6.17
C ILE A 36 -3.13 -0.21 -4.77
N CYS A 37 -3.88 0.24 -3.78
CA CYS A 37 -3.74 -0.24 -2.41
C CYS A 37 -4.86 -1.22 -2.03
N TYR A 38 -4.58 -2.08 -1.06
CA TYR A 38 -5.57 -2.90 -0.36
C TYR A 38 -5.61 -2.51 1.12
N GLY A 39 -6.83 -2.30 1.61
CA GLY A 39 -7.19 -1.82 2.92
C GLY A 39 -7.16 -0.30 3.08
N ALA A 40 -7.89 0.18 4.07
CA ALA A 40 -7.85 1.54 4.60
C ALA A 40 -7.63 1.53 6.12
N PRO A 41 -6.53 0.94 6.64
CA PRO A 41 -6.25 0.94 8.08
C PRO A 41 -5.59 2.25 8.53
N ALA A 42 -5.77 2.63 9.81
CA ALA A 42 -5.16 3.84 10.37
C ALA A 42 -3.64 3.92 10.14
N LYS A 43 -2.91 2.80 10.34
CA LYS A 43 -1.46 2.71 10.08
C LYS A 43 -1.07 2.91 8.61
N GLY A 44 -1.95 2.51 7.68
CA GLY A 44 -1.76 2.71 6.25
C GLY A 44 -1.83 4.19 5.92
N ASN A 45 -2.76 4.92 6.54
CA ASN A 45 -2.91 6.35 6.37
C ASN A 45 -1.66 7.10 6.86
N THR A 46 -1.12 6.74 8.03
CA THR A 46 0.14 7.33 8.50
C THR A 46 1.29 7.09 7.52
N LEU A 47 1.42 5.86 7.00
CA LEU A 47 2.46 5.51 6.02
C LEU A 47 2.37 6.37 4.75
N LEU A 48 1.18 6.43 4.14
CA LEU A 48 0.97 7.16 2.89
C LEU A 48 1.17 8.67 3.07
N ASN A 49 0.61 9.25 4.14
CA ASN A 49 0.80 10.67 4.46
C ASN A 49 2.28 11.00 4.71
N TYR A 50 2.96 10.22 5.55
CA TYR A 50 4.38 10.44 5.85
C TYR A 50 5.27 10.35 4.59
N CYS A 51 4.95 9.39 3.71
CA CYS A 51 5.67 9.19 2.47
C CYS A 51 5.24 10.17 1.35
N GLY A 52 4.19 10.96 1.55
CA GLY A 52 3.64 11.86 0.55
C GLY A 52 3.15 11.12 -0.70
N ILE A 53 2.46 9.99 -0.51
CA ILE A 53 1.85 9.22 -1.59
C ILE A 53 0.38 9.60 -1.69
N THR A 54 0.00 10.28 -2.77
CA THR A 54 -1.37 10.77 -2.98
C THR A 54 -1.99 10.13 -4.23
N ASN A 55 -3.13 10.66 -4.66
CA ASN A 55 -3.87 10.19 -5.83
C ASN A 55 -3.13 10.38 -7.18
N ASP A 56 -1.99 11.08 -7.16
CA ASP A 56 -1.07 11.19 -8.29
C ASP A 56 -0.32 9.88 -8.56
N LEU A 57 -0.06 9.09 -7.52
CA LEU A 57 0.71 7.85 -7.58
C LEU A 57 -0.13 6.58 -7.37
N ILE A 58 -1.34 6.72 -6.80
CA ILE A 58 -2.26 5.62 -6.51
C ILE A 58 -3.65 6.00 -7.01
N GLU A 59 -4.22 5.21 -7.90
CA GLU A 59 -5.56 5.48 -8.45
C GLU A 59 -6.65 5.35 -7.37
N PHE A 60 -6.58 4.30 -6.55
CA PHE A 60 -7.52 4.03 -5.47
C PHE A 60 -6.97 3.00 -4.48
N THR A 61 -7.68 2.86 -3.36
CA THR A 61 -7.57 1.69 -2.48
C THR A 61 -8.89 0.91 -2.47
N VAL A 62 -8.84 -0.36 -2.11
CA VAL A 62 -10.06 -1.14 -1.82
C VAL A 62 -10.10 -1.54 -0.35
N ASP A 63 -11.28 -1.65 0.27
CA ASP A 63 -11.42 -2.17 1.63
C ASP A 63 -12.66 -3.07 1.74
N ILE A 64 -12.53 -4.20 2.44
CA ILE A 64 -13.62 -5.16 2.63
C ILE A 64 -14.76 -4.59 3.50
N SER A 65 -14.47 -3.61 4.35
CA SER A 65 -15.46 -2.95 5.20
C SER A 65 -16.40 -2.08 4.36
N PRO A 66 -17.71 -2.39 4.28
CA PRO A 66 -18.66 -1.62 3.48
C PRO A 66 -18.77 -0.16 3.93
N HIS A 67 -18.63 0.10 5.23
CA HIS A 67 -18.72 1.45 5.81
C HIS A 67 -17.62 2.41 5.33
N LYS A 68 -16.51 1.89 4.79
CA LYS A 68 -15.43 2.72 4.24
C LYS A 68 -15.56 2.95 2.74
N GLN A 69 -16.34 2.14 2.04
CA GLN A 69 -16.45 2.20 0.58
C GLN A 69 -17.22 3.47 0.16
N GLY A 70 -16.80 4.08 -0.94
CA GLY A 70 -17.33 5.38 -1.40
C GLY A 70 -16.77 6.59 -0.63
N LEU A 71 -15.92 6.37 0.37
CA LEU A 71 -15.21 7.43 1.09
C LEU A 71 -13.77 7.59 0.57
N TYR A 72 -13.00 8.43 1.26
CA TYR A 72 -11.61 8.74 0.93
C TYR A 72 -10.69 8.49 2.13
N LEU A 73 -9.42 8.14 1.84
CA LEU A 73 -8.39 8.10 2.86
C LEU A 73 -8.12 9.51 3.41
N PRO A 74 -8.00 9.67 4.74
CA PRO A 74 -7.73 10.97 5.36
C PRO A 74 -6.34 11.50 4.97
N GLY A 75 -6.30 12.79 4.62
CA GLY A 75 -5.08 13.51 4.22
C GLY A 75 -4.71 13.31 2.75
N THR A 76 -4.58 12.05 2.31
CA THR A 76 -4.17 11.75 0.91
C THR A 76 -5.31 11.78 -0.09
N HIS A 77 -6.57 11.75 0.38
CA HIS A 77 -7.79 11.80 -0.43
C HIS A 77 -7.86 10.74 -1.54
N ILE A 78 -7.30 9.56 -1.28
CA ILE A 78 -7.37 8.42 -2.20
C ILE A 78 -8.76 7.77 -2.04
N PRO A 79 -9.54 7.56 -3.12
CA PRO A 79 -10.87 6.97 -3.03
C PRO A 79 -10.81 5.49 -2.60
N ILE A 80 -11.84 5.05 -1.87
CA ILE A 80 -11.97 3.68 -1.34
C ILE A 80 -13.10 2.96 -2.07
N TYR A 81 -12.78 1.87 -2.77
CA TYR A 81 -13.75 1.02 -3.47
C TYR A 81 -13.94 -0.36 -2.82
N SER A 82 -14.93 -1.11 -3.29
CA SER A 82 -15.10 -2.54 -2.96
C SER A 82 -13.98 -3.39 -3.58
N PRO A 83 -13.52 -4.49 -2.92
CA PRO A 83 -12.55 -5.42 -3.49
C PRO A 83 -12.94 -6.01 -4.86
N GLU A 84 -14.23 -6.01 -5.22
CA GLU A 84 -14.70 -6.44 -6.54
C GLU A 84 -14.08 -5.62 -7.69
N TYR A 85 -13.72 -4.37 -7.44
CA TYR A 85 -13.06 -3.51 -8.43
C TYR A 85 -11.71 -4.07 -8.90
N ILE A 86 -11.02 -4.88 -8.08
CA ILE A 86 -9.74 -5.50 -8.45
C ILE A 86 -9.90 -6.33 -9.73
N LYS A 87 -10.99 -7.09 -9.87
CA LYS A 87 -11.23 -7.95 -11.04
C LYS A 87 -11.53 -7.14 -12.30
N LYS A 88 -12.10 -5.95 -12.15
CA LYS A 88 -12.40 -5.03 -13.25
C LYS A 88 -11.14 -4.34 -13.76
N VAL A 89 -10.32 -3.84 -12.84
CA VAL A 89 -9.11 -3.04 -13.16
C VAL A 89 -7.90 -3.92 -13.51
N LYS A 90 -7.80 -5.11 -12.91
CA LYS A 90 -6.65 -6.04 -13.08
C LYS A 90 -5.29 -5.34 -12.87
N PRO A 91 -5.05 -4.74 -11.68
CA PRO A 91 -3.84 -3.98 -11.41
C PRO A 91 -2.57 -4.84 -11.51
N ASP A 92 -1.46 -4.22 -11.93
CA ASP A 92 -0.14 -4.85 -11.93
C ASP A 92 0.38 -5.05 -10.49
N TYR A 93 0.11 -4.08 -9.61
CA TYR A 93 0.56 -4.10 -8.22
C TYR A 93 -0.58 -3.81 -7.24
N ILE A 94 -0.67 -4.64 -6.20
CA ILE A 94 -1.54 -4.42 -5.04
C ILE A 94 -0.68 -4.23 -3.79
N VAL A 95 -0.64 -3.01 -3.27
CA VAL A 95 0.09 -2.65 -2.05
C VAL A 95 -0.77 -2.96 -0.82
N ILE A 96 -0.32 -3.89 0.02
CA ILE A 96 -1.08 -4.32 1.20
C ILE A 96 -0.79 -3.39 2.38
N LEU A 97 -1.71 -2.46 2.66
CA LEU A 97 -1.62 -1.54 3.80
C LEU A 97 -1.87 -2.20 5.17
N PRO A 98 -2.77 -3.19 5.33
CA PRO A 98 -2.83 -4.00 6.53
C PRO A 98 -1.79 -5.13 6.45
N TRP A 99 -0.51 -4.77 6.42
CA TRP A 99 0.62 -5.72 6.23
C TRP A 99 0.74 -6.81 7.31
N ASN A 100 0.00 -6.68 8.43
CA ASN A 100 -0.12 -7.73 9.44
C ASN A 100 -1.02 -8.89 8.98
N LEU A 101 -1.93 -8.65 8.04
CA LEU A 101 -2.85 -9.65 7.46
C LEU A 101 -2.42 -10.04 6.04
N LYS A 102 -1.15 -9.81 5.69
CA LYS A 102 -0.65 -9.99 4.33
C LYS A 102 -0.92 -11.38 3.78
N ASP A 103 -0.75 -12.43 4.59
CA ASP A 103 -0.83 -13.81 4.13
C ASP A 103 -2.28 -14.19 3.84
N GLU A 104 -3.22 -13.84 4.73
CA GLU A 104 -4.66 -14.00 4.54
C GLU A 104 -5.17 -13.24 3.31
N ILE A 105 -4.72 -11.98 3.14
CA ILE A 105 -5.11 -11.14 2.00
C ILE A 105 -4.56 -11.71 0.70
N MET A 106 -3.31 -12.16 0.69
CA MET A 106 -2.69 -12.78 -0.49
C MET A 106 -3.39 -14.08 -0.89
N GLU A 107 -3.88 -14.85 0.08
CA GLU A 107 -4.67 -16.05 -0.16
C GLU A 107 -6.05 -15.71 -0.76
N GLN A 108 -6.78 -14.80 -0.12
CA GLN A 108 -8.09 -14.32 -0.61
C GLN A 108 -8.00 -13.71 -2.02
N LEU A 109 -6.91 -13.00 -2.30
CA LEU A 109 -6.65 -12.35 -3.58
C LEU A 109 -5.79 -13.19 -4.53
N SER A 110 -5.59 -14.49 -4.27
CA SER A 110 -4.75 -15.37 -5.09
C SER A 110 -5.14 -15.37 -6.58
N PHE A 111 -6.40 -15.04 -6.89
CA PHE A 111 -6.91 -14.88 -8.25
C PHE A 111 -6.19 -13.83 -9.09
N ILE A 112 -5.45 -12.88 -8.50
CA ILE A 112 -4.68 -11.88 -9.26
C ILE A 112 -3.57 -12.48 -10.12
N ARG A 113 -3.11 -13.68 -9.77
CA ARG A 113 -2.12 -14.44 -10.55
C ARG A 113 -2.60 -14.72 -11.96
N LYS A 114 -3.92 -14.76 -12.20
CA LYS A 114 -4.53 -14.98 -13.53
C LYS A 114 -4.11 -13.93 -14.56
N TRP A 115 -3.78 -12.71 -14.14
CA TRP A 115 -3.25 -11.65 -15.00
C TRP A 115 -1.83 -11.23 -14.63
N LYS A 116 -1.10 -12.07 -13.89
CA LYS A 116 0.28 -11.81 -13.43
C LYS A 116 0.42 -10.57 -12.53
N GLY A 117 -0.67 -10.18 -11.85
CA GLY A 117 -0.62 -9.15 -10.80
C GLY A 117 0.27 -9.61 -9.64
N LYS A 118 0.91 -8.65 -8.97
CA LYS A 118 1.87 -8.89 -7.88
C LYS A 118 1.44 -8.18 -6.60
N PHE A 119 1.78 -8.78 -5.47
CA PHE A 119 1.57 -8.15 -4.18
C PHE A 119 2.78 -7.32 -3.79
N VAL A 120 2.55 -6.27 -3.02
CA VAL A 120 3.61 -5.40 -2.54
C VAL A 120 3.43 -5.16 -1.05
N ILE A 121 4.47 -5.51 -0.28
CA ILE A 121 4.46 -5.39 1.17
C ILE A 121 5.37 -4.20 1.53
N PRO A 122 4.84 -3.16 2.19
CA PRO A 122 5.61 -1.94 2.45
C PRO A 122 6.56 -2.05 3.66
N ILE A 123 6.29 -2.96 4.60
CA ILE A 123 7.00 -3.09 5.89
C ILE A 123 7.46 -4.55 6.07
N PRO A 124 8.69 -4.81 6.57
CA PRO A 124 9.69 -3.85 7.05
C PRO A 124 10.50 -3.16 5.95
N ASN A 125 10.49 -3.72 4.74
CA ASN A 125 11.10 -3.13 3.55
C ASN A 125 10.13 -3.28 2.39
N MET A 126 10.12 -2.31 1.48
CA MET A 126 9.27 -2.33 0.29
C MET A 126 9.66 -3.52 -0.60
N ARG A 127 8.80 -4.55 -0.70
CA ARG A 127 9.08 -5.79 -1.43
C ARG A 127 7.90 -6.22 -2.29
N VAL A 128 8.21 -6.58 -3.53
CA VAL A 128 7.28 -7.24 -4.47
C VAL A 128 7.30 -8.75 -4.24
N VAL A 129 6.12 -9.37 -4.19
CA VAL A 129 5.91 -10.82 -4.02
C VAL A 129 5.09 -11.38 -5.17
#